data_AF-A0A3M1W8X6-F1
#
_entry.id   AF-A0A3M1W8X6-F1
#
_cell.length_a   1.000
_cell.length_b   1.000
_cell.length_c   1.000
_cell.angle_alpha   90.00
_cell.angle_beta   90.00
_cell.angle_gamma   90.00
#
_symmetry.space_group_name_H-M   'P 1'
#
loop_
_entity.id
_entity.type
_entity.pdbx_description
1 polymer ?
#
loop_
_entity_poly.entity_id
_entity_poly.type
_entity_poly.pdbx_seq_one_letter_code
_entity_poly.pdbx_strand_id
1 'polypeptide(L)'
;MRKTIKLISIAIGALSFFMLSDLGGWIGAQEQTLPRPGLNVQILDATIPEDTRQPVVTFRITDERGMPLDKDGILTEGVVRLRFIIARIKPGEDQYTAYTVRQQTGDVLGTVEQASFETDGTFEQIEPGTYRYTFRTVLPEDFERSATHTVGIYADRDLTHFDGRDYVGQDTFDFVPDGSDVEVVRDVVTDAACNQCHNPLQAHGGFRRTVALCVLCHTPQTADPDTGNTVDFKVMIHKIHRGADLPSVKAGRPYQIVGFRGHVADFSTVEFPRDIRNCQTCHMGGTQSAHYLTEPSRAACGSCHDDVNFQTGENHLGGPQPNDNACQFCHQPTSGQEFDISVAGAHVIPSKSRQVPGVNFEIVDVQNTNPGDHLTVVFNIKDDAGNPIAPEEMDFLRATFGGPTTDYAGWYNEDARAATPTDDGNFSFTFTTPIPSNATGTYTVGLEGFRNVDIITPLGEKITVRDSGDNVVRSFAVTGDLVPRRRVVDIAKCNACHDRLSLHGSI
;
A
#
# COMPACT_ATOMS: atom_id res chain seq x y z
N MET A 1 -41.41 -40.51 48.35
CA MET A 1 -41.92 -39.59 49.39
C MET A 1 -41.88 -38.17 48.85
N ARG A 2 -42.99 -37.44 48.90
CA ARG A 2 -43.19 -36.09 48.35
C ARG A 2 -42.52 -35.01 49.23
N LYS A 3 -42.02 -33.93 48.60
CA LYS A 3 -42.23 -32.50 48.95
C LYS A 3 -41.52 -31.62 47.88
N THR A 4 -42.25 -31.04 46.92
CA THR A 4 -42.79 -29.66 46.81
C THR A 4 -41.78 -28.62 46.31
N ILE A 5 -42.11 -27.90 45.23
CA ILE A 5 -42.12 -26.42 45.09
C ILE A 5 -43.09 -26.07 43.93
N LYS A 6 -43.93 -25.05 44.15
CA LYS A 6 -45.04 -24.61 43.29
C LYS A 6 -44.63 -23.44 42.37
N LEU A 7 -45.20 -23.44 41.16
CA LEU A 7 -45.30 -22.31 40.21
C LEU A 7 -46.13 -21.13 40.77
N ILE A 8 -46.01 -19.95 40.14
CA ILE A 8 -47.14 -19.13 39.63
C ILE A 8 -46.61 -18.08 38.60
N SER A 9 -47.27 -18.03 37.44
CA SER A 9 -47.23 -16.97 36.42
C SER A 9 -48.36 -15.96 36.65
N ILE A 10 -48.18 -14.67 36.34
CA ILE A 10 -49.28 -13.75 35.97
C ILE A 10 -48.77 -12.70 34.97
N ALA A 11 -49.59 -12.40 33.95
CA ALA A 11 -49.44 -11.28 33.03
C ALA A 11 -50.68 -10.37 33.03
N ILE A 12 -50.44 -9.11 32.64
CA ILE A 12 -51.32 -8.06 32.08
C ILE A 12 -52.14 -7.16 33.04
N GLY A 13 -51.94 -5.85 32.88
CA GLY A 13 -52.87 -4.77 33.26
C GLY A 13 -52.33 -3.37 32.91
N ALA A 14 -52.97 -2.69 31.96
CA ALA A 14 -52.65 -1.36 31.44
C ALA A 14 -52.94 -0.20 32.42
N LEU A 15 -52.33 0.98 32.23
CA LEU A 15 -52.93 2.24 32.65
C LEU A 15 -52.46 3.45 31.81
N SER A 16 -53.41 4.35 31.57
CA SER A 16 -53.40 5.45 30.61
C SER A 16 -52.92 6.79 31.20
N PHE A 17 -52.41 7.63 30.28
CA PHE A 17 -52.43 9.10 30.20
C PHE A 17 -52.95 9.93 31.40
N PHE A 18 -52.08 10.82 31.91
CA PHE A 18 -52.45 12.15 32.42
C PHE A 18 -51.38 13.17 32.01
N MET A 19 -51.80 14.19 31.28
CA MET A 19 -51.06 15.42 30.98
C MET A 19 -51.28 16.43 32.11
N LEU A 20 -50.20 17.09 32.55
CA LEU A 20 -50.12 18.46 33.06
C LEU A 20 -48.60 18.80 32.94
N SER A 21 -48.16 19.45 31.86
CA SER A 21 -47.99 20.91 31.73
C SER A 21 -47.08 21.52 32.83
N ASP A 22 -46.08 22.28 32.36
CA ASP A 22 -45.13 23.11 33.13
C ASP A 22 -43.88 22.42 33.68
N LEU A 23 -42.96 22.09 32.77
CA LEU A 23 -41.54 22.45 32.86
C LEU A 23 -41.03 22.69 31.42
N GLY A 24 -41.63 23.68 30.76
CA GLY A 24 -41.08 24.29 29.56
C GLY A 24 -39.91 25.19 29.95
N GLY A 25 -38.72 24.81 29.50
CA GLY A 25 -37.50 25.60 29.63
C GLY A 25 -36.33 24.69 30.00
N TRP A 26 -35.31 24.65 29.14
CA TRP A 26 -34.01 23.99 29.33
C TRP A 26 -33.81 22.57 28.75
N ILE A 27 -34.53 22.18 27.70
CA ILE A 27 -34.06 21.12 26.77
C ILE A 27 -34.24 21.58 25.31
N GLY A 28 -33.74 22.77 24.99
CA GLY A 28 -33.82 23.33 23.65
C GLY A 28 -32.89 24.53 23.52
N ALA A 29 -31.57 24.28 23.42
CA ALA A 29 -30.54 25.23 22.96
C ALA A 29 -29.10 24.68 23.00
N GLN A 30 -28.86 23.36 23.06
CA GLN A 30 -27.48 22.81 23.09
C GLN A 30 -27.16 21.73 22.05
N GLU A 31 -28.05 21.49 21.09
CA GLU A 31 -27.77 20.66 19.91
C GLU A 31 -27.63 21.49 18.63
N GLN A 32 -27.52 22.82 18.78
CA GLN A 32 -26.98 23.69 17.74
C GLN A 32 -25.51 23.96 18.09
N THR A 33 -24.66 24.00 17.06
CA THR A 33 -23.23 24.38 17.09
C THR A 33 -22.17 23.28 17.25
N LEU A 34 -22.36 22.09 16.67
CA LEU A 34 -21.19 21.31 16.23
C LEU A 34 -21.31 21.07 14.72
N PRO A 35 -20.27 21.41 13.92
CA PRO A 35 -20.29 21.11 12.50
C PRO A 35 -20.49 19.61 12.31
N ARG A 36 -21.33 19.24 11.34
CA ARG A 36 -21.56 17.84 10.97
C ARG A 36 -20.35 17.35 10.19
N PRO A 37 -19.42 16.57 10.78
CA PRO A 37 -18.17 16.21 10.12
C PRO A 37 -18.42 15.17 9.02
N GLY A 38 -17.55 15.14 8.01
CA GLY A 38 -17.56 14.09 7.01
C GLY A 38 -18.11 14.50 5.66
N LEU A 39 -17.74 13.67 4.68
CA LEU A 39 -18.31 13.66 3.35
C LEU A 39 -18.23 12.22 2.82
N ASN A 40 -19.39 11.59 2.67
CA ASN A 40 -19.55 10.35 1.93
C ASN A 40 -20.26 10.67 0.63
N VAL A 41 -19.77 10.08 -0.46
CA VAL A 41 -20.38 10.16 -1.79
C VAL A 41 -20.76 8.73 -2.18
N GLN A 42 -21.96 8.54 -2.71
CA GLN A 42 -22.42 7.26 -3.21
C GLN A 42 -23.16 7.45 -4.54
N ILE A 43 -22.72 6.80 -5.61
CA ILE A 43 -23.46 6.72 -6.85
C ILE A 43 -24.55 5.65 -6.69
N LEU A 44 -25.79 6.01 -7.04
CA LEU A 44 -26.96 5.14 -6.93
C LEU A 44 -27.32 4.53 -8.28
N ASP A 45 -27.14 5.29 -9.37
CA ASP A 45 -27.47 4.89 -10.73
C ASP A 45 -26.74 5.77 -11.75
N ALA A 46 -26.45 5.22 -12.93
CA ALA A 46 -25.91 5.94 -14.07
C ALA A 46 -26.51 5.43 -15.38
N THR A 47 -26.90 6.35 -16.26
CA THR A 47 -27.49 6.03 -17.57
C THR A 47 -26.96 6.97 -18.65
N ILE A 48 -27.06 6.56 -19.92
CA ILE A 48 -26.79 7.41 -21.08
C ILE A 48 -28.03 7.37 -21.99
N PRO A 49 -28.93 8.37 -21.89
CA PRO A 49 -30.12 8.43 -22.73
C PRO A 49 -29.77 8.53 -24.22
N GLU A 50 -30.50 7.82 -25.06
CA GLU A 50 -30.21 7.72 -26.51
C GLU A 50 -30.45 9.02 -27.26
N ASP A 51 -31.45 9.80 -26.83
CA ASP A 51 -31.86 11.06 -27.45
C ASP A 51 -30.86 12.19 -27.21
N THR A 52 -30.32 12.28 -25.99
CA THR A 52 -29.40 13.37 -25.59
C THR A 52 -27.93 12.96 -25.65
N ARG A 53 -27.61 11.66 -25.46
CA ARG A 53 -26.25 11.13 -25.25
C ARG A 53 -25.48 11.82 -24.11
N GLN A 54 -26.18 12.53 -23.23
CA GLN A 54 -25.60 13.16 -22.06
C GLN A 54 -25.69 12.17 -20.89
N PRO A 55 -24.57 11.73 -20.29
CA PRO A 55 -24.63 10.85 -19.15
C PRO A 55 -25.44 11.50 -18.02
N VAL A 56 -26.25 10.69 -17.34
CA VAL A 56 -27.08 11.10 -16.21
C VAL A 56 -26.72 10.21 -15.03
N VAL A 57 -26.41 10.83 -13.89
CA VAL A 57 -25.97 10.12 -12.69
C VAL A 57 -26.83 10.54 -11.51
N THR A 58 -27.40 9.57 -10.82
CA THR A 58 -28.08 9.78 -9.54
C THR A 58 -27.13 9.40 -8.42
N PHE A 59 -26.90 10.29 -7.47
CA PHE A 59 -25.96 10.08 -6.38
C PHE A 59 -26.46 10.69 -5.07
N ARG A 60 -25.88 10.24 -3.96
CA ARG A 60 -26.16 10.70 -2.62
C ARG A 60 -24.89 11.23 -1.94
N ILE A 61 -25.05 12.32 -1.19
CA ILE A 61 -24.02 12.86 -0.30
C ILE A 61 -24.52 12.90 1.15
N THR A 62 -23.69 12.37 2.05
CA THR A 62 -23.98 12.32 3.49
C THR A 62 -22.77 12.71 4.32
N ASP A 63 -23.00 13.03 5.59
CA ASP A 63 -21.95 13.19 6.59
C ASP A 63 -21.48 11.83 7.13
N GLU A 64 -20.52 11.83 8.07
CA GLU A 64 -20.01 10.60 8.72
C GLU A 64 -21.09 9.77 9.44
N ARG A 65 -22.23 10.39 9.80
CA ARG A 65 -23.36 9.74 10.48
C ARG A 65 -24.43 9.26 9.51
N GLY A 66 -24.20 9.38 8.20
CA GLY A 66 -25.16 8.99 7.16
C GLY A 66 -26.31 9.98 6.97
N MET A 67 -26.24 11.17 7.57
CA MET A 67 -27.29 12.18 7.42
C MET A 67 -27.06 12.99 6.13
N PRO A 68 -28.12 13.39 5.41
CA PRO A 68 -28.01 14.05 4.10
C PRO A 68 -27.31 15.40 4.18
N LEU A 69 -26.56 15.75 3.12
CA LEU A 69 -25.88 17.03 2.96
C LEU A 69 -26.51 17.88 1.86
N ASP A 70 -26.55 19.19 2.11
CA ASP A 70 -26.84 20.19 1.10
C ASP A 70 -25.56 20.57 0.36
N LYS A 71 -25.55 20.45 -0.98
CA LYS A 71 -24.35 20.68 -1.77
C LYS A 71 -23.91 22.15 -1.76
N ASP A 72 -24.85 23.07 -1.62
CA ASP A 72 -24.60 24.51 -1.74
C ASP A 72 -24.17 25.15 -0.41
N GLY A 73 -24.12 24.37 0.67
CA GLY A 73 -23.72 24.86 1.99
C GLY A 73 -24.74 25.81 2.63
N ILE A 74 -25.98 25.82 2.16
CA ILE A 74 -27.07 26.69 2.63
C ILE A 74 -27.78 26.05 3.82
N LEU A 75 -28.12 24.76 3.73
CA LEU A 75 -28.85 24.03 4.77
C LEU A 75 -27.94 23.23 5.71
N THR A 76 -26.73 22.89 5.25
CA THR A 76 -25.70 22.20 6.03
C THR A 76 -24.38 22.94 5.88
N GLU A 77 -23.54 22.95 6.91
CA GLU A 77 -22.29 23.70 6.88
C GLU A 77 -21.34 23.21 5.78
N GLY A 78 -20.62 24.13 5.14
CA GLY A 78 -19.62 23.82 4.13
C GLY A 78 -20.21 23.46 2.75
N VAL A 79 -19.71 24.12 1.71
CA VAL A 79 -20.05 23.81 0.32
C VAL A 79 -19.41 22.49 -0.09
N VAL A 80 -20.17 21.63 -0.76
CA VAL A 80 -19.65 20.37 -1.34
C VAL A 80 -19.32 20.59 -2.81
N ARG A 81 -18.03 20.58 -3.15
CA ARG A 81 -17.53 20.80 -4.51
C ARG A 81 -17.44 19.47 -5.25
N LEU A 82 -18.44 19.16 -6.06
CA LEU A 82 -18.55 17.91 -6.82
C LEU A 82 -17.86 18.01 -8.19
N ARG A 83 -17.16 16.95 -8.58
CA ARG A 83 -16.48 16.80 -9.88
C ARG A 83 -16.79 15.43 -10.45
N PHE A 84 -17.10 15.40 -11.75
CA PHE A 84 -17.62 14.20 -12.41
C PHE A 84 -16.71 13.79 -13.57
N ILE A 85 -16.50 12.49 -13.74
CA ILE A 85 -15.77 11.91 -14.87
C ILE A 85 -16.60 10.78 -15.46
N ILE A 86 -16.56 10.64 -16.78
CA ILE A 86 -17.12 9.49 -17.49
C ILE A 86 -16.03 8.91 -18.41
N ALA A 87 -15.83 7.60 -18.33
CA ALA A 87 -14.91 6.86 -19.18
C ALA A 87 -15.53 5.55 -19.64
N ARG A 88 -14.90 4.89 -20.61
CA ARG A 88 -15.26 3.54 -21.08
C ARG A 88 -14.04 2.65 -21.21
N ILE A 89 -14.23 1.34 -21.14
CA ILE A 89 -13.28 0.37 -21.68
C ILE A 89 -13.80 -0.03 -23.05
N LYS A 90 -13.04 0.18 -24.13
CA LYS A 90 -13.51 -0.18 -25.47
C LYS A 90 -13.56 -1.71 -25.63
N PRO A 91 -14.46 -2.25 -26.48
CA PRO A 91 -14.48 -3.68 -26.77
C PRO A 91 -13.11 -4.19 -27.24
N GLY A 92 -12.57 -5.19 -26.53
CA GLY A 92 -11.26 -5.78 -26.82
C GLY A 92 -10.06 -5.04 -26.20
N GLU A 93 -10.29 -3.96 -25.44
CA GLU A 93 -9.25 -3.26 -24.67
C GLU A 93 -9.38 -3.56 -23.16
N ASP A 94 -8.35 -3.21 -22.39
CA ASP A 94 -8.29 -3.36 -20.92
C ASP A 94 -8.09 -2.01 -20.19
N GLN A 95 -7.99 -0.91 -20.94
CA GLN A 95 -7.74 0.44 -20.43
C GLN A 95 -8.98 1.32 -20.57
N TYR A 96 -9.15 2.24 -19.63
CA TYR A 96 -10.15 3.28 -19.77
C TYR A 96 -9.76 4.31 -20.84
N THR A 97 -10.75 4.82 -21.55
CA THR A 97 -10.69 6.05 -22.33
C THR A 97 -11.73 7.02 -21.78
N ALA A 98 -11.32 8.19 -21.33
CA ALA A 98 -12.23 9.19 -20.77
C ALA A 98 -12.92 10.01 -21.87
N TYR A 99 -14.21 10.29 -21.70
CA TYR A 99 -14.96 11.24 -22.53
C TYR A 99 -14.85 12.67 -22.02
N THR A 100 -14.76 12.85 -20.70
CA THR A 100 -14.50 14.16 -20.11
C THR A 100 -13.03 14.48 -20.28
N VAL A 101 -12.73 15.44 -21.13
CA VAL A 101 -11.36 15.81 -21.51
C VAL A 101 -11.15 17.32 -21.43
N ARG A 102 -9.88 17.73 -21.39
CA ARG A 102 -9.47 19.13 -21.53
C ARG A 102 -8.29 19.23 -22.50
N GLN A 103 -8.14 20.40 -23.11
CA GLN A 103 -6.94 20.75 -23.86
C GLN A 103 -5.91 21.35 -22.89
N GLN A 104 -4.69 20.82 -22.91
CA GLN A 104 -3.55 21.33 -22.14
C GLN A 104 -2.41 21.63 -23.11
N THR A 105 -1.80 22.79 -22.98
CA THR A 105 -0.63 23.17 -23.79
C THR A 105 0.62 23.16 -22.92
N GLY A 106 1.70 22.62 -23.45
CA GLY A 106 3.01 22.62 -22.82
C GLY A 106 4.13 22.70 -23.86
N ASP A 107 5.35 22.85 -23.37
CA ASP A 107 6.50 23.26 -24.19
C ASP A 107 7.03 22.16 -25.14
N VAL A 108 6.82 20.88 -24.82
CA VAL A 108 7.41 19.74 -25.56
C VAL A 108 6.46 19.14 -26.59
N LEU A 109 5.21 18.84 -26.19
CA LEU A 109 4.22 18.21 -27.07
C LEU A 109 3.26 19.22 -27.72
N GLY A 110 3.32 20.50 -27.35
CA GLY A 110 2.33 21.49 -27.75
C GLY A 110 0.99 21.25 -27.05
N THR A 111 -0.11 21.38 -27.79
CA THR A 111 -1.46 21.14 -27.26
C THR A 111 -1.81 19.65 -27.34
N VAL A 112 -2.10 19.06 -26.18
CA VAL A 112 -2.56 17.67 -26.05
C VAL A 112 -3.92 17.63 -25.37
N GLU A 113 -4.68 16.59 -25.68
CA GLU A 113 -5.89 16.26 -24.94
C GLU A 113 -5.54 15.42 -23.70
N GLN A 114 -6.13 15.76 -22.56
CA GLN A 114 -5.97 15.03 -21.31
C GLN A 114 -7.33 14.62 -20.77
N ALA A 115 -7.44 13.39 -20.27
CA ALA A 115 -8.58 13.01 -19.46
C ALA A 115 -8.74 13.99 -18.28
N SER A 116 -9.98 14.35 -17.99
CA SER A 116 -10.32 15.36 -16.98
C SER A 116 -11.70 15.12 -16.39
N PHE A 117 -12.16 16.09 -15.61
CA PHE A 117 -13.45 16.08 -14.96
C PHE A 117 -14.28 17.27 -15.42
N GLU A 118 -15.59 17.15 -15.22
CA GLU A 118 -16.59 18.17 -15.49
C GLU A 118 -17.17 18.71 -14.17
N THR A 119 -17.61 19.98 -14.18
CA THR A 119 -18.29 20.64 -13.05
C THR A 119 -19.47 21.52 -13.48
N ASP A 120 -19.74 21.63 -14.79
CA ASP A 120 -20.61 22.64 -15.39
C ASP A 120 -21.83 22.03 -16.12
N GLY A 121 -22.20 20.81 -15.79
CA GLY A 121 -23.50 20.20 -16.10
C GLY A 121 -24.61 20.73 -15.19
N THR A 122 -25.76 20.05 -15.21
CA THR A 122 -26.97 20.52 -14.49
C THR A 122 -27.35 19.60 -13.35
N PHE A 123 -27.65 20.20 -12.19
CA PHE A 123 -28.13 19.48 -11.01
C PHE A 123 -29.64 19.60 -10.84
N GLU A 124 -30.26 18.50 -10.43
CA GLU A 124 -31.62 18.41 -9.93
C GLU A 124 -31.59 17.74 -8.55
N GLN A 125 -32.17 18.38 -7.53
CA GLN A 125 -32.33 17.73 -6.23
C GLN A 125 -33.56 16.82 -6.26
N ILE A 126 -33.37 15.53 -5.98
CA ILE A 126 -34.46 14.54 -5.96
C ILE A 126 -35.10 14.47 -4.57
N GLU A 127 -34.26 14.42 -3.54
CA GLU A 127 -34.61 14.45 -2.12
C GLU A 127 -33.42 15.01 -1.33
N PRO A 128 -33.56 15.35 -0.03
CA PRO A 128 -32.42 15.83 0.77
C PRO A 128 -31.20 14.90 0.68
N GLY A 129 -30.06 15.45 0.27
CA GLY A 129 -28.81 14.69 0.10
C GLY A 129 -28.71 13.85 -1.18
N THR A 130 -29.79 13.68 -1.96
CA THR A 130 -29.77 12.89 -3.20
C THR A 130 -30.02 13.81 -4.40
N TYR A 131 -29.13 13.74 -5.39
CA TYR A 131 -29.14 14.61 -6.55
C TYR A 131 -29.01 13.79 -7.83
N ARG A 132 -29.55 14.33 -8.91
CA ARG A 132 -29.28 13.92 -10.28
C ARG A 132 -28.38 14.96 -10.94
N TYR A 133 -27.29 14.51 -11.55
CA TYR A 133 -26.40 15.33 -12.37
C TYR A 133 -26.50 14.88 -13.82
N THR A 134 -26.79 15.82 -14.72
CA THR A 134 -26.72 15.59 -16.18
C THR A 134 -25.48 16.28 -16.69
N PHE A 135 -24.59 15.51 -17.32
CA PHE A 135 -23.35 16.04 -17.87
C PHE A 135 -23.61 17.03 -18.99
N ARG A 136 -22.76 18.04 -19.11
CA ARG A 136 -22.69 18.89 -20.32
C ARG A 136 -22.07 18.11 -21.49
N THR A 137 -21.15 17.21 -21.19
CA THR A 137 -20.51 16.31 -22.15
C THR A 137 -21.56 15.48 -22.87
N VAL A 138 -21.55 15.55 -24.21
CA VAL A 138 -22.37 14.75 -25.11
C VAL A 138 -21.46 13.67 -25.70
N LEU A 139 -21.77 12.39 -25.50
CA LEU A 139 -20.99 11.29 -26.04
C LEU A 139 -21.14 11.23 -27.58
N PRO A 140 -20.15 10.73 -28.34
CA PRO A 140 -20.25 10.55 -29.80
C PRO A 140 -21.49 9.75 -30.23
N GLU A 141 -21.97 9.93 -31.47
CA GLU A 141 -23.16 9.20 -31.96
C GLU A 141 -22.94 7.68 -32.02
N ASP A 142 -21.71 7.27 -32.25
CA ASP A 142 -21.26 5.89 -32.43
C ASP A 142 -20.58 5.31 -31.19
N PHE A 143 -20.82 5.89 -30.01
CA PHE A 143 -20.27 5.35 -28.76
C PHE A 143 -20.75 3.91 -28.51
N GLU A 144 -19.87 3.09 -27.94
CA GLU A 144 -20.05 1.65 -27.81
C GLU A 144 -21.01 1.33 -26.66
N ARG A 145 -22.31 1.33 -26.94
CA ARG A 145 -23.37 1.13 -25.94
C ARG A 145 -23.35 -0.22 -25.22
N SER A 146 -22.69 -1.22 -25.80
CA SER A 146 -22.50 -2.55 -25.22
C SER A 146 -21.18 -2.69 -24.45
N ALA A 147 -20.43 -1.59 -24.27
CA ALA A 147 -19.16 -1.60 -23.57
C ALA A 147 -19.31 -1.06 -22.14
N THR A 148 -18.47 -1.51 -21.22
CA THR A 148 -18.42 -0.98 -19.85
C THR A 148 -18.10 0.51 -19.88
N HIS A 149 -18.98 1.29 -19.25
CA HIS A 149 -18.78 2.68 -18.91
C HIS A 149 -18.64 2.82 -17.40
N THR A 150 -17.80 3.76 -16.98
CA THR A 150 -17.59 4.05 -15.56
C THR A 150 -17.77 5.53 -15.32
N VAL A 151 -18.67 5.87 -14.41
CA VAL A 151 -18.75 7.21 -13.84
C VAL A 151 -17.90 7.26 -12.57
N GLY A 152 -17.12 8.31 -12.41
CA GLY A 152 -16.49 8.66 -11.14
C GLY A 152 -17.03 9.98 -10.61
N ILE A 153 -17.30 10.03 -9.31
CA ILE A 153 -17.53 11.27 -8.57
C ILE A 153 -16.43 11.42 -7.53
N TYR A 154 -15.85 12.60 -7.43
CA TYR A 154 -15.05 12.98 -6.28
C TYR A 154 -15.38 14.40 -5.84
N ALA A 155 -15.36 14.61 -4.53
CA ALA A 155 -15.79 15.85 -3.93
C ALA A 155 -14.96 16.21 -2.71
N ASP A 156 -14.90 17.51 -2.45
CA ASP A 156 -14.39 18.07 -1.21
C ASP A 156 -15.49 18.88 -0.51
N ARG A 157 -15.46 18.89 0.82
CA ARG A 157 -16.33 19.69 1.68
C ARG A 157 -15.46 20.40 2.70
N ASP A 158 -15.29 21.68 2.45
CA ASP A 158 -14.48 22.57 3.26
C ASP A 158 -15.24 22.95 4.54
N LEU A 159 -14.81 22.34 5.66
CA LEU A 159 -15.26 22.68 7.01
C LEU A 159 -14.14 23.35 7.82
N THR A 160 -13.11 23.87 7.17
CA THR A 160 -11.94 24.42 7.86
C THR A 160 -12.29 25.57 8.80
N HIS A 161 -13.31 26.36 8.46
CA HIS A 161 -13.83 27.42 9.32
C HIS A 161 -14.53 26.92 10.59
N PHE A 162 -15.03 25.68 10.59
CA PHE A 162 -15.83 25.12 11.67
C PHE A 162 -15.03 24.15 12.56
N ASP A 163 -14.25 23.23 11.97
CA ASP A 163 -13.50 22.22 12.71
C ASP A 163 -12.03 22.05 12.26
N GLY A 164 -11.57 22.93 11.38
CA GLY A 164 -10.21 22.91 10.86
C GLY A 164 -9.91 21.82 9.84
N ARG A 165 -10.92 21.12 9.32
CA ARG A 165 -10.74 20.00 8.38
C ARG A 165 -11.41 20.22 7.04
N ASP A 166 -10.85 19.57 6.03
CA ASP A 166 -11.45 19.39 4.73
C ASP A 166 -11.76 17.90 4.54
N TYR A 167 -12.98 17.61 4.08
CA TYR A 167 -13.48 16.25 3.94
C TYR A 167 -13.56 15.86 2.48
N VAL A 168 -13.12 14.65 2.17
CA VAL A 168 -13.08 14.14 0.79
C VAL A 168 -13.93 12.89 0.71
N GLY A 169 -14.81 12.85 -0.29
CA GLY A 169 -15.64 11.69 -0.61
C GLY A 169 -15.55 11.38 -2.10
N GLN A 170 -15.57 10.10 -2.45
CA GLN A 170 -15.47 9.65 -3.82
C GLN A 170 -16.13 8.31 -4.02
N ASP A 171 -16.61 8.07 -5.24
CA ASP A 171 -17.21 6.81 -5.63
C ASP A 171 -17.08 6.59 -7.15
N THR A 172 -17.15 5.34 -7.58
CA THR A 172 -17.15 4.94 -8.99
C THR A 172 -18.24 3.92 -9.25
N PHE A 173 -18.87 3.99 -10.42
CA PHE A 173 -19.96 3.11 -10.80
C PHE A 173 -19.82 2.62 -12.23
N ASP A 174 -19.73 1.30 -12.39
CA ASP A 174 -19.65 0.62 -13.68
C ASP A 174 -21.04 0.24 -14.18
N PHE A 175 -21.31 0.46 -15.46
CA PHE A 175 -22.58 0.12 -16.10
C PHE A 175 -22.40 -0.10 -17.61
N VAL A 176 -23.34 -0.81 -18.23
CA VAL A 176 -23.41 -0.93 -19.69
C VAL A 176 -24.67 -0.20 -20.19
N PRO A 177 -24.53 0.79 -21.10
CA PRO A 177 -25.66 1.63 -21.53
C PRO A 177 -26.83 0.91 -22.20
N ASP A 178 -26.64 -0.28 -22.77
CA ASP A 178 -27.72 -1.10 -23.35
C ASP A 178 -28.45 -1.98 -22.32
N GLY A 179 -28.00 -1.97 -21.06
CA GLY A 179 -28.58 -2.73 -19.95
C GLY A 179 -28.04 -4.15 -19.79
N SER A 180 -27.02 -4.57 -20.56
CA SER A 180 -26.33 -5.83 -20.31
C SER A 180 -25.52 -5.80 -19.00
N ASP A 181 -25.09 -6.98 -18.55
CA ASP A 181 -24.20 -7.09 -17.40
C ASP A 181 -22.82 -6.49 -17.70
N VAL A 182 -22.16 -5.97 -16.66
CA VAL A 182 -20.77 -5.50 -16.74
C VAL A 182 -19.85 -6.73 -16.73
N GLU A 183 -19.18 -6.98 -17.86
CA GLU A 183 -18.26 -8.12 -18.01
C GLU A 183 -16.78 -7.71 -17.98
N VAL A 184 -16.46 -6.47 -18.33
CA VAL A 184 -15.09 -5.97 -18.43
C VAL A 184 -14.88 -4.86 -17.41
N VAL A 185 -13.90 -5.03 -16.52
CA VAL A 185 -13.49 -4.04 -15.52
C VAL A 185 -11.96 -3.91 -15.54
N ARG A 186 -11.45 -2.89 -14.84
CA ARG A 186 -10.01 -2.72 -14.60
C ARG A 186 -9.70 -2.63 -13.10
N ASP A 187 -9.48 -3.78 -12.48
CA ASP A 187 -9.26 -3.97 -11.04
C ASP A 187 -7.96 -4.76 -10.77
N VAL A 188 -6.83 -4.12 -11.07
CA VAL A 188 -5.48 -4.72 -11.02
C VAL A 188 -4.78 -4.52 -9.67
N VAL A 189 -5.01 -3.39 -9.01
CA VAL A 189 -4.43 -3.05 -7.69
C VAL A 189 -5.47 -2.35 -6.84
N THR A 190 -5.38 -2.49 -5.52
CA THR A 190 -6.37 -1.97 -4.57
C THR A 190 -5.82 -0.80 -3.76
N ASP A 191 -6.72 0.04 -3.23
CA ASP A 191 -6.36 1.12 -2.31
C ASP A 191 -5.64 0.60 -1.06
N ALA A 192 -6.08 -0.57 -0.57
CA ALA A 192 -5.47 -1.23 0.57
C ALA A 192 -4.00 -1.58 0.32
N ALA A 193 -3.64 -1.97 -0.92
CA ALA A 193 -2.27 -2.25 -1.28
C ALA A 193 -1.40 -0.99 -1.22
N CYS A 194 -1.88 0.14 -1.74
CA CYS A 194 -1.19 1.44 -1.66
C CYS A 194 -1.07 1.92 -0.21
N ASN A 195 -2.11 1.72 0.59
CA ASN A 195 -2.21 2.23 1.95
C ASN A 195 -1.40 1.42 3.00
N GLN A 196 -0.64 0.42 2.55
CA GLN A 196 0.39 -0.20 3.40
C GLN A 196 1.54 0.78 3.71
N CYS A 197 1.83 1.69 2.77
CA CYS A 197 2.84 2.73 2.92
C CYS A 197 2.24 4.15 2.96
N HIS A 198 1.15 4.38 2.23
CA HIS A 198 0.40 5.64 2.28
C HIS A 198 -0.70 5.60 3.35
N ASN A 199 -1.08 6.73 3.97
CA ASN A 199 -2.15 6.71 4.96
C ASN A 199 -2.92 8.05 5.08
N PRO A 200 -3.98 8.25 4.29
CA PRO A 200 -4.29 7.54 3.04
C PRO A 200 -3.44 8.05 1.87
N LEU A 201 -3.41 7.31 0.76
CA LEU A 201 -2.93 7.80 -0.53
C LEU A 201 -3.69 9.08 -0.91
N GLN A 202 -2.96 10.12 -1.28
CA GLN A 202 -3.51 11.44 -1.56
C GLN A 202 -2.74 12.10 -2.70
N ALA A 203 -3.47 12.52 -3.73
CA ALA A 203 -2.92 13.28 -4.85
C ALA A 203 -3.79 14.50 -5.18
N HIS A 204 -3.24 15.41 -5.97
CA HIS A 204 -3.94 16.59 -6.50
C HIS A 204 -4.61 17.47 -5.45
N GLY A 205 -3.86 17.87 -4.42
CA GLY A 205 -4.38 18.66 -3.29
C GLY A 205 -5.07 17.82 -2.21
N GLY A 206 -5.00 16.50 -2.31
CA GLY A 206 -5.57 15.56 -1.33
C GLY A 206 -6.97 15.06 -1.69
N PHE A 207 -7.55 15.53 -2.79
CA PHE A 207 -8.93 15.25 -3.20
C PHE A 207 -9.14 13.91 -3.91
N ARG A 208 -8.06 13.23 -4.32
CA ARG A 208 -8.12 11.97 -5.08
C ARG A 208 -7.34 10.91 -4.32
N ARG A 209 -8.04 9.88 -3.86
CA ARG A 209 -7.52 8.90 -2.89
C ARG A 209 -7.75 7.43 -3.24
N THR A 210 -8.50 7.12 -4.31
CA THR A 210 -8.77 5.73 -4.73
C THR A 210 -8.21 5.44 -6.12
N VAL A 211 -7.70 4.23 -6.30
CA VAL A 211 -7.17 3.69 -7.55
C VAL A 211 -8.26 3.67 -8.62
N ALA A 212 -9.47 3.24 -8.27
CA ALA A 212 -10.60 3.18 -9.20
C ALA A 212 -10.89 4.55 -9.85
N LEU A 213 -10.74 5.65 -9.10
CA LEU A 213 -10.85 6.99 -9.66
C LEU A 213 -9.63 7.39 -10.50
N CYS A 214 -8.43 7.06 -10.03
CA CYS A 214 -7.17 7.40 -10.71
C CYS A 214 -7.14 6.87 -12.14
N VAL A 215 -7.54 5.60 -12.34
CA VAL A 215 -7.49 4.93 -13.65
C VAL A 215 -8.50 5.47 -14.66
N LEU A 216 -9.46 6.31 -14.25
CA LEU A 216 -10.33 7.01 -15.19
C LEU A 216 -9.62 8.21 -15.86
N CYS A 217 -8.62 8.81 -15.19
CA CYS A 217 -7.83 9.92 -15.73
C CYS A 217 -6.46 9.49 -16.27
N HIS A 218 -5.79 8.63 -15.52
CA HIS A 218 -4.43 8.18 -15.79
C HIS A 218 -4.44 7.00 -16.77
N THR A 219 -4.81 7.30 -18.01
CA THR A 219 -4.92 6.33 -19.12
C THR A 219 -3.84 6.59 -20.17
N PRO A 220 -3.64 5.67 -21.13
CA PRO A 220 -2.72 5.89 -22.25
C PRO A 220 -3.02 7.16 -23.08
N GLN A 221 -4.24 7.70 -23.01
CA GLN A 221 -4.61 8.92 -23.73
C GLN A 221 -3.97 10.18 -23.12
N THR A 222 -3.51 10.13 -21.87
CA THR A 222 -3.08 11.31 -21.12
C THR A 222 -1.56 11.37 -21.03
N ALA A 223 -0.99 12.49 -21.47
CA ALA A 223 0.43 12.82 -21.34
C ALA A 223 0.64 14.22 -20.76
N ASP A 224 1.77 14.43 -20.11
CA ASP A 224 2.28 15.74 -19.71
C ASP A 224 2.93 16.42 -20.92
N PRO A 225 2.35 17.52 -21.45
CA PRO A 225 2.88 18.18 -22.64
C PRO A 225 4.17 18.96 -22.39
N ASP A 226 4.54 19.26 -21.15
CA ASP A 226 5.76 20.01 -20.83
C ASP A 226 6.99 19.09 -20.76
N THR A 227 6.81 17.81 -20.46
CA THR A 227 7.93 16.84 -20.36
C THR A 227 7.89 15.77 -21.45
N GLY A 228 6.73 15.57 -22.08
CA GLY A 228 6.49 14.45 -22.99
C GLY A 228 6.24 13.12 -22.28
N ASN A 229 6.29 13.07 -20.94
CA ASN A 229 6.01 11.86 -20.20
C ASN A 229 4.52 11.52 -20.27
N THR A 230 4.20 10.25 -20.53
CA THR A 230 2.84 9.76 -20.30
C THR A 230 2.53 9.76 -18.80
N VAL A 231 1.27 10.00 -18.46
CA VAL A 231 0.74 9.80 -17.11
C VAL A 231 -0.23 8.61 -17.05
N ASP A 232 -0.12 7.66 -17.98
CA ASP A 232 -0.76 6.35 -17.89
C ASP A 232 -0.42 5.70 -16.55
N PHE A 233 -1.42 5.25 -15.80
CA PHE A 233 -1.29 4.81 -14.41
C PHE A 233 -0.20 3.74 -14.26
N LYS A 234 -0.19 2.74 -15.15
CA LYS A 234 0.81 1.66 -15.09
C LYS A 234 2.24 2.14 -15.34
N VAL A 235 2.43 3.15 -16.18
CA VAL A 235 3.76 3.69 -16.48
C VAL A 235 4.21 4.63 -15.37
N MET A 236 3.33 5.55 -15.00
CA MET A 236 3.61 6.59 -14.01
C MET A 236 3.93 5.99 -12.64
N ILE A 237 3.08 5.08 -12.15
CA ILE A 237 3.25 4.50 -10.81
C ILE A 237 4.54 3.70 -10.71
N HIS A 238 4.88 2.88 -11.70
CA HIS A 238 6.15 2.16 -11.72
C HIS A 238 7.35 3.12 -11.76
N LYS A 239 7.33 4.15 -12.61
CA LYS A 239 8.42 5.14 -12.67
C LYS A 239 8.60 5.89 -11.35
N ILE A 240 7.51 6.32 -10.71
CA ILE A 240 7.57 6.99 -9.39
C ILE A 240 8.25 6.09 -8.37
N HIS A 241 7.86 4.82 -8.26
CA HIS A 241 8.39 3.92 -7.23
C HIS A 241 9.77 3.35 -7.60
N ARG A 242 10.11 3.32 -8.89
CA ARG A 242 11.48 3.03 -9.33
C ARG A 242 12.43 4.20 -9.05
N GLY A 243 11.92 5.43 -9.15
CA GLY A 243 12.52 6.65 -8.61
C GLY A 243 14.01 6.81 -8.90
N ALA A 244 14.81 6.95 -7.84
CA ALA A 244 16.27 7.11 -7.90
C ALA A 244 17.01 5.96 -8.60
N ASP A 245 16.38 4.80 -8.69
CA ASP A 245 16.96 3.62 -9.33
C ASP A 245 16.57 3.43 -10.80
N LEU A 246 15.75 4.31 -11.38
CA LEU A 246 15.47 4.29 -12.82
C LEU A 246 16.79 4.39 -13.60
N PRO A 247 17.01 3.53 -14.62
CA PRO A 247 18.17 3.64 -15.50
C PRO A 247 18.36 5.04 -16.09
N SER A 248 17.27 5.68 -16.54
CA SER A 248 17.30 7.05 -17.05
C SER A 248 17.74 8.09 -16.00
N VAL A 249 17.26 7.97 -14.75
CA VAL A 249 17.64 8.84 -13.63
C VAL A 249 19.11 8.68 -13.28
N LYS A 250 19.59 7.43 -13.21
CA LYS A 250 21.03 7.12 -13.03
C LYS A 250 21.90 7.67 -14.16
N ALA A 251 21.35 7.74 -15.38
CA ALA A 251 21.99 8.36 -16.54
C ALA A 251 21.86 9.90 -16.58
N GLY A 252 21.29 10.53 -15.54
CA GLY A 252 21.18 11.98 -15.41
C GLY A 252 19.95 12.60 -16.07
N ARG A 253 18.94 11.81 -16.45
CA ARG A 253 17.66 12.29 -16.97
C ARG A 253 16.59 12.19 -15.89
N PRO A 254 16.13 13.31 -15.30
CA PRO A 254 15.17 13.25 -14.21
C PRO A 254 13.80 12.76 -14.69
N TYR A 255 13.04 12.10 -13.82
CA TYR A 255 11.64 11.77 -14.06
C TYR A 255 10.74 12.82 -13.40
N GLN A 256 10.22 13.72 -14.22
CA GLN A 256 9.43 14.88 -13.81
C GLN A 256 8.06 14.88 -14.48
N ILE A 257 7.06 15.38 -13.76
CA ILE A 257 5.73 15.71 -14.29
C ILE A 257 5.43 17.17 -13.94
N VAL A 258 5.08 17.98 -14.94
CA VAL A 258 4.67 19.36 -14.73
C VAL A 258 3.15 19.42 -14.54
N GLY A 259 2.76 19.98 -13.40
CA GLY A 259 1.39 19.99 -12.93
C GLY A 259 0.77 21.39 -12.88
N PHE A 260 -0.13 21.54 -11.91
CA PHE A 260 -0.92 22.76 -11.73
C PHE A 260 -0.02 24.00 -11.60
N ARG A 261 -0.29 25.02 -12.42
CA ARG A 261 0.43 26.30 -12.46
C ARG A 261 1.95 26.16 -12.70
N GLY A 262 2.36 25.16 -13.49
CA GLY A 262 3.76 24.93 -13.83
C GLY A 262 4.60 24.34 -12.69
N HIS A 263 3.95 23.80 -11.65
CA HIS A 263 4.66 23.11 -10.58
C HIS A 263 5.35 21.84 -11.12
N VAL A 264 6.67 21.77 -11.00
CA VAL A 264 7.45 20.58 -11.36
C VAL A 264 7.43 19.59 -10.19
N ALA A 265 6.78 18.45 -10.37
CA ALA A 265 6.91 17.31 -9.47
C ALA A 265 8.07 16.43 -9.94
N ASP A 266 9.16 16.41 -9.19
CA ASP A 266 10.34 15.59 -9.47
C ASP A 266 10.33 14.34 -8.60
N PHE A 267 10.29 13.17 -9.25
CA PHE A 267 10.26 11.87 -8.58
C PHE A 267 11.62 11.16 -8.62
N SER A 268 12.67 11.84 -9.10
CA SER A 268 14.01 11.26 -9.28
C SER A 268 14.72 10.93 -7.96
N THR A 269 14.22 11.43 -6.82
CA THR A 269 14.78 11.15 -5.49
C THR A 269 13.92 10.20 -4.67
N VAL A 270 12.85 9.65 -5.24
CA VAL A 270 12.01 8.67 -4.53
C VAL A 270 12.81 7.39 -4.37
N GLU A 271 12.83 6.88 -3.14
CA GLU A 271 13.42 5.58 -2.79
C GLU A 271 12.33 4.66 -2.24
N PHE A 272 12.16 3.49 -2.86
CA PHE A 272 11.19 2.51 -2.39
C PHE A 272 11.70 1.82 -1.12
N PRO A 273 10.90 1.72 -0.04
CA PRO A 273 11.38 1.22 1.26
C PRO A 273 11.64 -0.30 1.29
N ARG A 274 11.44 -1.00 0.18
CA ARG A 274 11.56 -2.45 0.00
C ARG A 274 12.26 -2.75 -1.33
N ASP A 275 12.57 -4.02 -1.56
CA ASP A 275 12.98 -4.47 -2.88
C ASP A 275 11.80 -4.36 -3.89
N ILE A 276 11.99 -3.55 -4.92
CA ILE A 276 10.96 -3.26 -5.94
C ILE A 276 10.53 -4.50 -6.73
N ARG A 277 11.33 -5.58 -6.71
CA ARG A 277 10.96 -6.86 -7.33
C ARG A 277 9.84 -7.59 -6.58
N ASN A 278 9.50 -7.16 -5.36
CA ASN A 278 8.35 -7.68 -4.64
C ASN A 278 7.03 -7.10 -5.20
N CYS A 279 6.63 -7.55 -6.40
CA CYS A 279 5.45 -7.08 -7.13
C CYS A 279 4.16 -7.21 -6.30
N GLN A 280 4.08 -8.25 -5.46
CA GLN A 280 2.93 -8.53 -4.57
C GLN A 280 2.71 -7.44 -3.51
N THR A 281 3.67 -6.53 -3.32
CA THR A 281 3.47 -5.33 -2.47
C THR A 281 2.30 -4.48 -2.99
N CYS A 282 2.13 -4.38 -4.31
CA CYS A 282 1.05 -3.62 -4.94
C CYS A 282 0.02 -4.51 -5.65
N HIS A 283 0.47 -5.60 -6.30
CA HIS A 283 -0.37 -6.50 -7.07
C HIS A 283 -1.05 -7.55 -6.18
N MET A 284 -2.02 -7.10 -5.39
CA MET A 284 -2.82 -7.95 -4.50
C MET A 284 -4.23 -7.38 -4.26
N GLY A 285 -5.17 -8.29 -3.98
CA GLY A 285 -6.53 -7.98 -3.54
C GLY A 285 -7.53 -7.70 -4.66
N GLY A 286 -7.09 -7.22 -5.83
CA GLY A 286 -7.95 -7.00 -7.00
C GLY A 286 -8.22 -8.28 -7.77
N THR A 287 -9.36 -8.34 -8.46
CA THR A 287 -9.80 -9.48 -9.29
C THR A 287 -8.85 -9.78 -10.45
N GLN A 288 -8.12 -8.76 -10.94
CA GLN A 288 -7.14 -8.86 -12.03
C GLN A 288 -5.70 -8.71 -11.53
N SER A 289 -5.45 -8.93 -10.22
CA SER A 289 -4.10 -8.78 -9.65
C SER A 289 -3.04 -9.63 -10.34
N ALA A 290 -3.39 -10.71 -11.04
CA ALA A 290 -2.42 -11.56 -11.75
C ALA A 290 -1.87 -10.93 -13.05
N HIS A 291 -2.44 -9.83 -13.54
CA HIS A 291 -2.08 -9.23 -14.83
C HIS A 291 -0.61 -8.80 -14.92
N TYR A 292 0.04 -8.44 -13.80
CA TYR A 292 1.48 -8.13 -13.81
C TYR A 292 2.36 -9.32 -14.25
N LEU A 293 1.87 -10.55 -14.11
CA LEU A 293 2.54 -11.76 -14.57
C LEU A 293 2.07 -12.18 -15.95
N THR A 294 0.78 -12.04 -16.24
CA THR A 294 0.15 -12.65 -17.41
C THR A 294 0.05 -11.73 -18.61
N GLU A 295 0.19 -10.42 -18.43
CA GLU A 295 0.03 -9.42 -19.49
C GLU A 295 1.29 -8.52 -19.62
N PRO A 296 2.46 -9.09 -19.95
CA PRO A 296 3.66 -8.29 -20.19
C PRO A 296 3.44 -7.37 -21.40
N SER A 297 3.74 -6.08 -21.23
CA SER A 297 3.63 -5.07 -22.28
C SER A 297 4.85 -4.16 -22.30
N ARG A 298 5.18 -3.61 -23.47
CA ARG A 298 6.32 -2.67 -23.59
C ARG A 298 6.15 -1.46 -22.67
N ALA A 299 4.93 -0.96 -22.52
CA ALA A 299 4.61 0.16 -21.65
C ALA A 299 4.86 -0.17 -20.16
N ALA A 300 4.35 -1.31 -19.68
CA ALA A 300 4.53 -1.69 -18.27
C ALA A 300 5.99 -2.07 -17.98
N CYS A 301 6.62 -2.94 -18.77
CA CYS A 301 7.99 -3.37 -18.51
C CYS A 301 9.00 -2.21 -18.67
N GLY A 302 8.84 -1.41 -19.73
CA GLY A 302 9.68 -0.25 -20.01
C GLY A 302 9.50 0.92 -19.05
N SER A 303 8.56 0.84 -18.09
CA SER A 303 8.43 1.84 -17.04
C SER A 303 9.49 1.69 -15.94
N CYS A 304 9.93 0.46 -15.64
CA CYS A 304 11.07 0.19 -14.75
C CYS A 304 12.37 -0.02 -15.53
N HIS A 305 12.29 -0.69 -16.68
CA HIS A 305 13.40 -0.96 -17.60
C HIS A 305 13.45 0.11 -18.70
N ASP A 306 13.61 1.37 -18.30
CA ASP A 306 13.40 2.52 -19.19
C ASP A 306 14.61 2.90 -20.06
N ASP A 307 15.66 2.09 -20.01
CA ASP A 307 16.79 2.06 -20.93
C ASP A 307 16.60 1.03 -22.07
N VAL A 308 15.51 0.25 -22.04
CA VAL A 308 15.16 -0.71 -23.08
C VAL A 308 14.40 -0.03 -24.21
N ASN A 309 14.93 -0.12 -25.43
CA ASN A 309 14.23 0.36 -26.62
C ASN A 309 13.64 -0.82 -27.38
N PHE A 310 12.37 -1.09 -27.13
CA PHE A 310 11.65 -2.16 -27.82
C PHE A 310 11.49 -1.93 -29.32
N GLN A 311 11.58 -0.70 -29.83
CA GLN A 311 11.46 -0.45 -31.27
C GLN A 311 12.74 -0.81 -32.03
N THR A 312 13.90 -0.55 -31.45
CA THR A 312 15.21 -0.84 -32.08
C THR A 312 15.82 -2.15 -31.60
N GLY A 313 15.33 -2.72 -30.49
CA GLY A 313 15.92 -3.86 -29.80
C GLY A 313 17.14 -3.50 -28.95
N GLU A 314 17.50 -2.21 -28.84
CA GLU A 314 18.59 -1.79 -27.96
C GLU A 314 18.27 -2.15 -26.50
N ASN A 315 19.25 -2.76 -25.84
CA ASN A 315 19.13 -3.33 -24.48
C ASN A 315 18.03 -4.40 -24.33
N HIS A 316 17.52 -4.96 -25.43
CA HIS A 316 16.58 -6.08 -25.43
C HIS A 316 17.16 -7.26 -26.22
N LEU A 317 17.63 -8.30 -25.51
CA LEU A 317 18.23 -9.49 -26.15
C LEU A 317 17.32 -10.18 -27.16
N GLY A 318 15.99 -10.10 -26.96
CA GLY A 318 14.99 -10.63 -27.89
C GLY A 318 14.83 -9.79 -29.17
N GLY A 319 15.61 -8.73 -29.34
CA GLY A 319 15.55 -7.82 -30.48
C GLY A 319 14.30 -6.91 -30.49
N PRO A 320 14.05 -6.22 -31.62
CA PRO A 320 12.89 -5.35 -31.77
C PRO A 320 11.54 -6.07 -31.54
N GLN A 321 10.65 -5.43 -30.80
CA GLN A 321 9.26 -5.84 -30.57
C GLN A 321 8.31 -4.74 -31.08
N PRO A 322 7.62 -4.94 -32.22
CA PRO A 322 6.73 -3.93 -32.80
C PRO A 322 5.39 -3.80 -32.05
N ASN A 323 5.00 -4.82 -31.31
CA ASN A 323 3.79 -4.89 -30.47
C ASN A 323 4.02 -5.85 -29.29
N ASP A 324 3.00 -6.04 -28.46
CA ASP A 324 3.11 -6.78 -27.21
C ASP A 324 2.72 -8.27 -27.35
N ASN A 325 2.28 -8.71 -28.54
CA ASN A 325 1.70 -10.04 -28.76
C ASN A 325 2.68 -11.20 -28.54
N ALA A 326 3.98 -10.94 -28.72
CA ALA A 326 5.03 -11.95 -28.58
C ALA A 326 5.67 -11.96 -27.18
N CYS A 327 5.36 -10.97 -26.32
CA CYS A 327 6.02 -10.82 -25.03
C CYS A 327 5.86 -12.07 -24.17
N GLN A 328 4.62 -12.56 -24.04
CA GLN A 328 4.31 -13.71 -23.18
C GLN A 328 4.95 -15.01 -23.69
N PHE A 329 5.23 -15.15 -25.00
CA PHE A 329 5.87 -16.35 -25.54
C PHE A 329 7.24 -16.60 -24.90
N CYS A 330 8.03 -15.54 -24.69
CA CYS A 330 9.32 -15.60 -24.01
C CYS A 330 9.20 -15.33 -22.50
N HIS A 331 8.50 -14.26 -22.14
CA HIS A 331 8.27 -13.82 -20.76
C HIS A 331 7.00 -14.46 -20.21
N GLN A 332 7.05 -15.78 -20.03
CA GLN A 332 5.95 -16.52 -19.40
C GLN A 332 5.74 -16.03 -17.95
N PRO A 333 4.53 -16.17 -17.38
CA PRO A 333 4.25 -15.80 -15.98
C PRO A 333 5.26 -16.43 -15.01
N THR A 334 5.54 -17.73 -15.21
CA THR A 334 6.53 -18.50 -14.47
C THR A 334 6.95 -19.71 -15.28
N SER A 335 8.19 -20.14 -15.14
CA SER A 335 8.69 -21.45 -15.61
C SER A 335 8.86 -22.46 -14.48
N GLY A 336 8.66 -22.02 -13.22
CA GLY A 336 9.04 -22.76 -12.02
C GLY A 336 10.53 -22.65 -11.65
N GLN A 337 11.36 -21.95 -12.44
CA GLN A 337 12.78 -21.70 -12.16
C GLN A 337 12.99 -20.27 -11.65
N GLU A 338 13.98 -20.08 -10.78
CA GLU A 338 14.40 -18.73 -10.33
C GLU A 338 15.48 -18.18 -11.26
N PHE A 339 15.51 -16.86 -11.41
CA PHE A 339 16.52 -16.12 -12.18
C PHE A 339 16.55 -16.45 -13.69
N ASP A 340 15.44 -16.95 -14.22
CA ASP A 340 15.26 -17.11 -15.66
C ASP A 340 14.52 -15.91 -16.28
N ILE A 341 14.14 -16.01 -17.55
CA ILE A 341 13.48 -14.93 -18.29
C ILE A 341 11.96 -14.84 -18.06
N SER A 342 11.37 -15.75 -17.28
CA SER A 342 9.95 -15.65 -16.90
C SER A 342 9.74 -14.45 -15.99
N VAL A 343 8.53 -13.89 -15.95
CA VAL A 343 8.27 -12.68 -15.14
C VAL A 343 8.55 -12.97 -13.66
N ALA A 344 8.01 -14.06 -13.11
CA ALA A 344 8.29 -14.42 -11.72
C ALA A 344 9.78 -14.74 -11.48
N GLY A 345 10.42 -15.48 -12.40
CA GLY A 345 11.82 -15.89 -12.25
C GLY A 345 12.79 -14.71 -12.27
N ALA A 346 12.61 -13.76 -13.19
CA ALA A 346 13.46 -12.57 -13.31
C ALA A 346 13.32 -11.61 -12.11
N HIS A 347 12.17 -11.63 -11.43
CA HIS A 347 11.88 -10.79 -10.26
C HIS A 347 12.08 -11.53 -8.94
N VAL A 348 12.81 -12.65 -8.92
CA VAL A 348 13.21 -13.28 -7.65
C VAL A 348 14.15 -12.35 -6.89
N ILE A 349 13.84 -12.13 -5.62
CA ILE A 349 14.72 -11.43 -4.67
C ILE A 349 15.77 -12.44 -4.19
N PRO A 350 17.07 -12.21 -4.41
CA PRO A 350 18.11 -13.17 -4.09
C PRO A 350 18.08 -13.66 -2.64
N SER A 351 17.86 -12.77 -1.67
CA SER A 351 17.74 -13.14 -0.26
C SER A 351 16.49 -13.96 0.09
N LYS A 352 15.55 -14.13 -0.85
CA LYS A 352 14.34 -14.95 -0.72
C LYS A 352 14.35 -16.15 -1.69
N SER A 353 15.48 -16.43 -2.33
CA SER A 353 15.64 -17.58 -3.22
C SER A 353 15.47 -18.90 -2.47
N ARG A 354 14.90 -19.91 -3.12
CA ARG A 354 14.85 -21.29 -2.62
C ARG A 354 16.22 -21.92 -2.39
N GLN A 355 17.29 -21.33 -2.95
CA GLN A 355 18.66 -21.75 -2.72
C GLN A 355 19.22 -21.22 -1.39
N VAL A 356 18.54 -20.27 -0.74
CA VAL A 356 18.92 -19.73 0.57
C VAL A 356 18.28 -20.60 1.66
N PRO A 357 19.08 -21.32 2.47
CA PRO A 357 18.58 -22.25 3.47
C PRO A 357 17.99 -21.61 4.73
N GLY A 358 18.29 -20.33 4.98
CA GLY A 358 17.85 -19.61 6.17
C GLY A 358 18.83 -19.74 7.33
N VAL A 359 18.76 -18.77 8.25
CA VAL A 359 19.45 -18.76 9.54
C VAL A 359 18.46 -18.33 10.62
N ASN A 360 18.33 -19.12 11.67
CA ASN A 360 17.43 -18.89 12.78
C ASN A 360 18.20 -19.02 14.09
N PHE A 361 18.13 -17.98 14.94
CA PHE A 361 18.80 -17.96 16.25
C PHE A 361 17.81 -18.26 17.37
N GLU A 362 18.28 -18.89 18.44
CA GLU A 362 17.54 -19.03 19.70
C GLU A 362 18.49 -18.94 20.89
N ILE A 363 18.21 -18.05 21.86
CA ILE A 363 18.94 -18.00 23.14
C ILE A 363 18.23 -18.88 24.17
N VAL A 364 18.80 -20.07 24.40
CA VAL A 364 18.26 -21.15 25.24
C VAL A 364 18.49 -20.90 26.73
N ASP A 365 19.64 -20.33 27.11
CA ASP A 365 19.93 -20.00 28.51
C ASP A 365 20.96 -18.88 28.67
N VAL A 366 21.00 -18.27 29.85
CA VAL A 366 21.98 -17.25 30.24
C VAL A 366 22.46 -17.52 31.68
N GLN A 367 23.77 -17.64 31.86
CA GLN A 367 24.42 -18.07 33.11
C GLN A 367 25.51 -17.06 33.52
N ASN A 368 25.97 -17.13 34.77
CA ASN A 368 27.00 -16.24 35.32
C ASN A 368 26.62 -14.75 35.19
N THR A 369 25.49 -14.38 35.80
CA THR A 369 24.83 -13.07 35.59
C THR A 369 25.12 -12.04 36.68
N ASN A 370 25.95 -12.33 37.69
CA ASN A 370 26.19 -11.39 38.78
C ASN A 370 27.17 -10.27 38.36
N PRO A 371 27.19 -9.12 39.08
CA PRO A 371 28.21 -8.10 38.86
C PRO A 371 29.64 -8.67 38.97
N GLY A 372 30.47 -8.42 37.96
CA GLY A 372 31.83 -8.95 37.88
C GLY A 372 31.95 -10.33 37.24
N ASP A 373 30.84 -11.06 37.02
CA ASP A 373 30.87 -12.35 36.34
C ASP A 373 31.14 -12.19 34.84
N HIS A 374 31.71 -13.24 34.24
CA HIS A 374 31.79 -13.40 32.80
C HIS A 374 30.53 -14.13 32.31
N LEU A 375 29.65 -13.39 31.65
CA LEU A 375 28.36 -13.88 31.16
C LEU A 375 28.56 -15.09 30.24
N THR A 376 27.79 -16.15 30.44
CA THR A 376 27.74 -17.30 29.53
C THR A 376 26.36 -17.39 28.88
N VAL A 377 26.33 -17.52 27.55
CA VAL A 377 25.10 -17.62 26.75
C VAL A 377 25.05 -19.01 26.13
N VAL A 378 23.92 -19.70 26.31
CA VAL A 378 23.64 -20.96 25.63
C VAL A 378 22.62 -20.70 24.54
N PHE A 379 22.93 -21.09 23.30
CA PHE A 379 22.10 -20.80 22.13
C PHE A 379 22.16 -21.92 21.09
N ASN A 380 21.23 -21.90 20.13
CA ASN A 380 21.34 -22.71 18.92
C ASN A 380 21.16 -21.84 17.67
N ILE A 381 21.72 -22.32 16.55
CA ILE A 381 21.55 -21.77 15.22
C ILE A 381 21.03 -22.89 14.33
N LYS A 382 19.96 -22.63 13.57
CA LYS A 382 19.34 -23.61 12.67
C LYS A 382 19.02 -23.00 11.32
N ASP A 383 19.02 -23.81 10.28
CA ASP A 383 18.40 -23.43 9.01
C ASP A 383 16.87 -23.57 9.06
N ASP A 384 16.17 -23.19 7.99
CA ASP A 384 14.70 -23.27 7.92
C ASP A 384 14.18 -24.72 7.89
N ALA A 385 15.04 -25.68 7.55
CA ALA A 385 14.74 -27.11 7.63
C ALA A 385 14.98 -27.70 9.03
N GLY A 386 15.48 -26.90 9.98
CA GLY A 386 15.77 -27.28 11.35
C GLY A 386 17.12 -27.98 11.55
N ASN A 387 17.98 -28.02 10.53
CA ASN A 387 19.33 -28.55 10.67
C ASN A 387 20.20 -27.58 11.48
N PRO A 388 21.05 -28.07 12.40
CA PRO A 388 21.95 -27.20 13.15
C PRO A 388 23.00 -26.57 12.23
N ILE A 389 23.34 -25.31 12.52
CA ILE A 389 24.44 -24.58 11.90
C ILE A 389 25.50 -24.36 12.98
N ALA A 390 26.74 -24.78 12.72
CA ALA A 390 27.81 -24.60 13.69
C ALA A 390 28.26 -23.13 13.72
N PRO A 391 28.59 -22.54 14.88
CA PRO A 391 29.06 -21.16 14.99
C PRO A 391 30.24 -20.83 14.05
N GLU A 392 31.15 -21.78 13.83
CA GLU A 392 32.29 -21.63 12.92
C GLU A 392 31.92 -21.62 11.43
N GLU A 393 30.71 -22.07 11.06
CA GLU A 393 30.19 -21.99 9.69
C GLU A 393 29.62 -20.61 9.36
N MET A 394 29.47 -19.73 10.36
CA MET A 394 29.00 -18.36 10.18
C MET A 394 30.13 -17.44 9.72
N ASP A 395 29.85 -16.60 8.72
CA ASP A 395 30.79 -15.55 8.31
C ASP A 395 30.85 -14.41 9.33
N PHE A 396 29.72 -14.17 10.00
CA PHE A 396 29.58 -13.22 11.08
C PHE A 396 28.62 -13.79 12.13
N LEU A 397 29.05 -13.80 13.38
CA LEU A 397 28.21 -14.13 14.53
C LEU A 397 28.68 -13.31 15.72
N ARG A 398 27.78 -12.52 16.30
CA ARG A 398 28.11 -11.65 17.42
C ARG A 398 27.12 -11.85 18.55
N ALA A 399 27.67 -11.99 19.76
CA ALA A 399 26.90 -11.88 20.98
C ALA A 399 27.11 -10.48 21.55
N THR A 400 26.02 -9.80 21.90
CA THR A 400 26.07 -8.46 22.49
C THR A 400 25.28 -8.45 23.79
N PHE A 401 25.87 -8.05 24.91
CA PHE A 401 25.11 -7.76 26.12
C PHE A 401 25.20 -6.30 26.53
N GLY A 402 24.15 -5.77 27.14
CA GLY A 402 24.09 -4.40 27.59
C GLY A 402 23.00 -4.16 28.62
N GLY A 403 23.11 -3.05 29.34
CA GLY A 403 22.13 -2.66 30.34
C GLY A 403 22.48 -1.33 31.02
N PRO A 404 21.65 -0.90 31.99
CA PRO A 404 20.37 -1.51 32.37
C PRO A 404 19.28 -1.35 31.29
N THR A 405 18.20 -2.15 31.34
CA THR A 405 17.09 -2.12 30.35
C THR A 405 16.18 -0.89 30.43
N THR A 406 16.29 -0.08 31.49
CA THR A 406 15.58 1.21 31.62
C THR A 406 16.05 2.20 30.56
N ASP A 407 17.38 2.30 30.42
CA ASP A 407 18.11 2.95 29.34
C ASP A 407 19.54 2.38 29.29
N TYR A 408 19.97 1.88 28.13
CA TYR A 408 21.24 1.17 28.00
C TYR A 408 22.39 2.14 28.21
N ALA A 409 23.11 2.01 29.33
CA ALA A 409 24.25 2.86 29.67
C ALA A 409 25.55 2.38 29.01
N GLY A 410 25.60 1.13 28.58
CA GLY A 410 26.72 0.54 27.85
C GLY A 410 26.37 -0.82 27.24
N TRP A 411 27.16 -1.23 26.26
CA TRP A 411 27.06 -2.54 25.61
C TRP A 411 28.45 -3.08 25.27
N TYR A 412 28.56 -4.40 25.30
CA TYR A 412 29.78 -5.16 25.02
C TYR A 412 29.45 -6.21 23.99
N ASN A 413 30.28 -6.33 22.96
CA ASN A 413 30.00 -7.20 21.84
C ASN A 413 31.24 -7.99 21.42
N GLU A 414 31.09 -9.30 21.29
CA GLU A 414 32.20 -10.22 21.06
C GLU A 414 31.84 -11.23 19.95
N ASP A 415 32.87 -11.68 19.23
CA ASP A 415 32.74 -12.69 18.18
C ASP A 415 32.41 -14.05 18.82
N ALA A 416 31.23 -14.57 18.52
CA ALA A 416 30.71 -15.78 19.14
C ALA A 416 30.95 -17.04 18.29
N ARG A 417 31.71 -16.95 17.19
CA ARG A 417 32.02 -18.11 16.31
C ARG A 417 32.89 -19.17 16.98
N ALA A 418 33.54 -18.84 18.10
CA ALA A 418 34.32 -19.77 18.90
C ALA A 418 33.49 -20.49 20.00
N ALA A 419 32.15 -20.37 19.97
CA ALA A 419 31.27 -21.04 20.92
C ALA A 419 31.42 -22.58 20.83
N THR A 420 31.38 -23.24 21.98
CA THR A 420 31.63 -24.69 22.07
C THR A 420 30.33 -25.48 22.15
N PRO A 421 30.20 -26.65 21.50
CA PRO A 421 29.02 -27.49 21.60
C PRO A 421 28.71 -27.92 23.04
N THR A 422 27.43 -28.11 23.36
CA THR A 422 26.93 -28.73 24.60
C THR A 422 26.33 -30.10 24.32
N ASP A 423 26.14 -30.91 25.38
CA ASP A 423 25.59 -32.27 25.26
C ASP A 423 24.15 -32.30 24.71
N ASP A 424 23.40 -31.22 24.88
CA ASP A 424 22.00 -31.08 24.43
C ASP A 424 21.86 -30.55 22.98
N GLY A 425 22.97 -30.45 22.25
CA GLY A 425 22.98 -29.95 20.86
C GLY A 425 22.87 -28.43 20.73
N ASN A 426 23.18 -27.70 21.80
CA ASN A 426 23.32 -26.24 21.78
C ASN A 426 24.81 -25.84 21.72
N PHE A 427 25.08 -24.54 21.71
CA PHE A 427 26.40 -23.96 21.80
C PHE A 427 26.49 -23.03 23.00
N SER A 428 27.63 -23.02 23.66
CA SER A 428 27.92 -22.18 24.82
C SER A 428 29.02 -21.18 24.49
N PHE A 429 28.76 -19.90 24.77
CA PHE A 429 29.71 -18.80 24.59
C PHE A 429 29.85 -18.00 25.88
N THR A 430 31.08 -17.86 26.37
CA THR A 430 31.39 -17.05 27.56
C THR A 430 32.12 -15.78 27.15
N PHE A 431 31.58 -14.64 27.53
CA PHE A 431 32.19 -13.33 27.28
C PHE A 431 33.52 -13.20 28.00
N THR A 432 34.53 -12.68 27.30
CA THR A 432 35.80 -12.29 27.90
C THR A 432 35.67 -10.99 28.70
N THR A 433 34.70 -10.14 28.36
CA THR A 433 34.36 -8.94 29.11
C THR A 433 33.43 -9.28 30.29
N PRO A 434 33.81 -8.97 31.54
CA PRO A 434 32.92 -9.17 32.67
C PRO A 434 31.78 -8.14 32.68
N ILE A 435 30.66 -8.51 33.29
CA ILE A 435 29.61 -7.58 33.67
C ILE A 435 30.23 -6.53 34.62
N PRO A 436 29.98 -5.22 34.43
CA PRO A 436 30.54 -4.20 35.31
C PRO A 436 30.29 -4.53 36.79
N SER A 437 31.31 -4.37 37.64
CA SER A 437 31.21 -4.72 39.07
C SER A 437 30.19 -3.88 39.84
N ASN A 438 29.82 -2.72 39.30
CA ASN A 438 28.77 -1.83 39.81
C ASN A 438 27.43 -1.97 39.05
N ALA A 439 27.28 -3.00 38.19
CA ALA A 439 26.07 -3.21 37.42
C ALA A 439 24.87 -3.49 38.33
N THR A 440 23.74 -2.84 38.04
CA THR A 440 22.48 -3.03 38.76
C THR A 440 21.30 -3.21 37.81
N GLY A 441 20.25 -3.89 38.27
CA GLY A 441 19.01 -4.09 37.53
C GLY A 441 19.08 -5.21 36.50
N THR A 442 18.38 -5.02 35.39
CA THR A 442 18.24 -6.01 34.31
C THR A 442 19.08 -5.64 33.11
N TYR A 443 19.74 -6.63 32.53
CA TYR A 443 20.52 -6.52 31.31
C TYR A 443 19.86 -7.35 30.21
N THR A 444 20.32 -7.20 28.98
CA THR A 444 19.88 -7.97 27.83
C THR A 444 21.09 -8.48 27.10
N VAL A 445 21.04 -9.73 26.66
CA VAL A 445 21.96 -10.28 25.67
C VAL A 445 21.22 -10.55 24.38
N GLY A 446 21.88 -10.33 23.24
CA GLY A 446 21.35 -10.61 21.93
C GLY A 446 22.36 -11.31 21.04
N LEU A 447 21.84 -12.00 20.03
CA LEU A 447 22.60 -12.63 18.96
C LEU A 447 22.20 -12.03 17.62
N GLU A 448 23.21 -11.76 16.81
CA GLU A 448 23.11 -11.30 15.41
C GLU A 448 24.14 -12.06 14.58
N GLY A 449 23.81 -12.35 13.32
CA GLY A 449 24.68 -13.18 12.50
C GLY A 449 24.18 -13.41 11.08
N PHE A 450 25.13 -13.70 10.19
CA PHE A 450 24.84 -14.17 8.84
C PHE A 450 25.95 -15.12 8.33
N ARG A 451 25.59 -15.91 7.33
CA ARG A 451 26.53 -16.60 6.45
C ARG A 451 26.30 -16.16 5.00
N ASN A 452 27.32 -16.19 4.17
CA ASN A 452 27.19 -15.92 2.75
C ASN A 452 26.82 -17.22 2.05
N VAL A 453 25.78 -17.16 1.22
CA VAL A 453 25.33 -18.28 0.40
C VAL A 453 25.45 -17.88 -1.06
N ASP A 454 25.98 -18.81 -1.85
CA ASP A 454 26.14 -18.62 -3.28
C ASP A 454 24.95 -19.23 -4.01
N ILE A 455 24.19 -18.37 -4.68
CA ILE A 455 23.10 -18.75 -5.58
C ILE A 455 23.69 -18.90 -6.97
N ILE A 456 23.41 -20.02 -7.63
CA ILE A 456 23.78 -20.23 -9.04
C ILE A 456 22.54 -20.06 -9.92
N THR A 457 22.59 -19.10 -10.85
CA THR A 457 21.51 -18.87 -11.82
C THR A 457 21.50 -19.96 -12.89
N PRO A 458 20.42 -20.14 -13.66
CA PRO A 458 20.39 -21.07 -14.79
C PRO A 458 21.49 -20.84 -15.84
N LEU A 459 22.03 -19.62 -15.91
CA LEU A 459 23.14 -19.26 -16.80
C LEU A 459 24.54 -19.53 -16.19
N GLY A 460 24.59 -20.07 -14.97
CA GLY A 460 25.83 -20.33 -14.23
C GLY A 460 26.43 -19.09 -13.56
N GLU A 461 25.70 -17.97 -13.53
CA GLU A 461 26.13 -16.79 -12.79
C GLU A 461 26.04 -17.05 -11.28
N LYS A 462 27.03 -16.57 -10.55
CA LYS A 462 27.11 -16.68 -9.10
C LYS A 462 26.66 -15.37 -8.46
N ILE A 463 25.62 -15.44 -7.64
CA ILE A 463 25.13 -14.33 -6.81
C ILE A 463 25.36 -14.70 -5.34
N THR A 464 26.27 -13.99 -4.66
CA THR A 464 26.48 -14.19 -3.22
C THR A 464 25.51 -13.32 -2.43
N VAL A 465 24.74 -13.93 -1.54
CA VAL A 465 23.78 -13.25 -0.66
C VAL A 465 24.10 -13.50 0.80
N ARG A 466 23.75 -12.55 1.66
CA ARG A 466 23.80 -12.75 3.11
C ARG A 466 22.53 -13.46 3.56
N ASP A 467 22.69 -14.70 4.00
CA ASP A 467 21.70 -15.47 4.71
C ASP A 467 21.79 -15.10 6.20
N SER A 468 21.01 -14.09 6.57
CA SER A 468 21.02 -13.44 7.89
C SER A 468 19.80 -13.87 8.71
N GLY A 469 19.99 -14.23 9.98
CA GLY A 469 18.87 -14.49 10.88
C GLY A 469 18.29 -13.22 11.49
N ASP A 470 17.06 -13.31 11.99
CA ASP A 470 16.48 -12.21 12.78
C ASP A 470 17.16 -12.14 14.16
N ASN A 471 17.53 -10.94 14.58
CA ASN A 471 18.22 -10.73 15.85
C ASN A 471 17.32 -11.14 17.02
N VAL A 472 17.83 -12.01 17.88
CA VAL A 472 17.13 -12.47 19.08
C VAL A 472 17.73 -11.83 20.31
N VAL A 473 16.89 -11.54 21.29
CA VAL A 473 17.30 -10.94 22.56
C VAL A 473 16.68 -11.68 23.74
N ARG A 474 17.43 -11.76 24.84
CA ARG A 474 16.96 -12.30 26.11
C ARG A 474 17.40 -11.40 27.27
N SER A 475 16.44 -11.00 28.09
CA SER A 475 16.71 -10.23 29.31
C SER A 475 17.08 -11.15 30.47
N PHE A 476 17.99 -10.71 31.33
CA PHE A 476 18.41 -11.42 32.54
C PHE A 476 18.65 -10.44 33.70
N ALA A 477 18.37 -10.87 34.92
CA ALA A 477 18.60 -10.06 36.11
C ALA A 477 20.07 -10.13 36.53
N VAL A 478 20.71 -8.97 36.70
CA VAL A 478 22.03 -8.84 37.32
C VAL A 478 21.87 -8.66 38.82
N THR A 479 20.92 -7.81 39.22
CA THR A 479 20.47 -7.67 40.62
C THR A 479 18.97 -7.39 40.65
N GLY A 480 18.30 -7.84 41.72
CA GLY A 480 16.87 -7.62 41.92
C GLY A 480 16.00 -8.41 40.94
N ASP A 481 14.77 -7.95 40.76
CA ASP A 481 13.78 -8.60 39.89
C ASP A 481 14.06 -8.31 38.40
N LEU A 482 13.71 -9.26 37.54
CA LEU A 482 13.80 -9.11 36.10
C LEU A 482 12.77 -8.09 35.60
N VAL A 483 13.25 -7.00 34.99
CA VAL A 483 12.42 -5.97 34.36
C VAL A 483 12.87 -5.78 32.91
N PRO A 484 12.21 -6.42 31.94
CA PRO A 484 12.54 -6.27 30.52
C PRO A 484 12.40 -4.83 30.02
N ARG A 485 13.09 -4.50 28.93
CA ARG A 485 12.93 -3.20 28.25
C ARG A 485 11.47 -3.01 27.83
N ARG A 486 10.95 -1.78 27.99
CA ARG A 486 9.64 -1.39 27.46
C ARG A 486 9.51 -1.66 25.96
N ARG A 487 8.41 -2.28 25.52
CA ARG A 487 8.04 -2.43 24.10
C ARG A 487 7.22 -1.22 23.65
N VAL A 488 7.89 -0.22 23.07
CA VAL A 488 7.24 1.00 22.58
C VAL A 488 6.73 0.84 21.15
N VAL A 489 7.43 0.05 20.34
CA VAL A 489 7.12 -0.21 18.93
C VAL A 489 7.14 -1.71 18.68
N ASP A 490 6.28 -2.15 17.76
CA ASP A 490 6.24 -3.51 17.25
C ASP A 490 6.91 -3.55 15.87
N ILE A 491 7.85 -4.48 15.66
CA ILE A 491 8.57 -4.63 14.39
C ILE A 491 7.62 -4.90 13.22
N ALA A 492 6.48 -5.56 13.48
CA ALA A 492 5.43 -5.78 12.48
C ALA A 492 4.92 -4.46 11.86
N LYS A 493 4.90 -3.37 12.64
CA LYS A 493 4.51 -2.03 12.13
C LYS A 493 5.57 -1.43 11.20
N CYS A 494 6.85 -1.71 11.45
CA CYS A 494 7.93 -1.28 10.56
C CYS A 494 7.94 -2.13 9.28
N ASN A 495 7.75 -3.45 9.41
CA ASN A 495 7.72 -4.38 8.29
C ASN A 495 6.49 -4.20 7.39
N ALA A 496 5.45 -3.51 7.87
CA ALA A 496 4.36 -3.02 7.01
C ALA A 496 4.83 -2.04 5.93
N CYS A 497 6.01 -1.42 6.07
CA CYS A 497 6.65 -0.64 5.01
C CYS A 497 7.96 -1.26 4.51
N HIS A 498 8.69 -2.02 5.33
CA HIS A 498 10.03 -2.51 4.99
C HIS A 498 10.14 -3.98 4.56
N ASP A 499 9.04 -4.75 4.53
CA ASP A 499 9.01 -6.21 4.30
C ASP A 499 9.72 -6.97 5.43
N ARG A 500 11.03 -6.79 5.54
CA ARG A 500 11.88 -7.17 6.66
C ARG A 500 12.88 -6.05 6.93
N LEU A 501 12.66 -5.29 8.01
CA LEU A 501 13.56 -4.20 8.39
C LEU A 501 14.94 -4.75 8.72
N SER A 502 15.94 -4.28 7.99
CA SER A 502 17.30 -4.77 8.04
C SER A 502 18.24 -3.59 7.85
N LEU A 503 19.19 -3.41 8.78
CA LEU A 503 20.13 -2.28 8.78
C LEU A 503 21.57 -2.82 8.83
N HIS A 504 22.54 -1.93 8.68
CA HIS A 504 23.97 -2.24 8.83
C HIS A 504 24.48 -3.40 7.95
N GLY A 505 23.86 -3.60 6.77
CA GLY A 505 24.22 -4.65 5.83
C GLY A 505 23.55 -6.00 6.12
N SER A 506 22.35 -5.98 6.70
CA SER A 506 21.63 -7.20 7.10
C SER A 506 22.31 -7.97 8.21
N ILE A 507 22.59 -7.22 9.28
CA ILE A 507 23.12 -7.68 10.57
C ILE A 507 22.16 -7.23 11.66
#